data_AF-A0A8J9VIF1-F1
#
_entry.id   AF-A0A8J9VIF1-F1
#
_cell.length_a   1.000
_cell.length_b   1.000
_cell.length_c   1.000
_cell.angle_alpha   90.00
_cell.angle_beta   90.00
_cell.angle_gamma   90.00
#
_symmetry.space_group_name_H-M   'P 1'
#
loop_
_entity.id
_entity.type
_entity.pdbx_description
1 polymer ?
#
loop_
_entity_poly.entity_id
_entity_poly.type
_entity_poly.pdbx_seq_one_letter_code
_entity_poly.pdbx_strand_id
1 'polypeptide(L)'
;MISAQLRNKANEFLNSRKHANNLADILQMFEAETENYTPLLLTIEVIFTELLKRGDLIQHIVPLKPIDQSPEAEYTRWLCECYEAAVNRALECIRRGRTSSRLQALVTACKLMQAEGKHPLETSSGYYFPSVRLKNIFTVLLDSETPMTAPITRFQEFTEYRDVQQHGLKVLAALAYRKSPSPTYMQNFLELLDKLLATEIPTENKPKAKERDNADKEMKVLCAAEGKPNFSYNNAVCRRYANRCWGFACQWPLCEDSRTHRRALLLLVERLMPLLNRPHLATDMLCDSLDAGGPISMLALQGVLELVRHHNIDYPDMYDRLYAMFEPEMFATRYKKRLMHLADIFLSSTHLPESLVAAFAKRLSRLALVASPEDTKGLLQLVANLLLRHPALKRMICCEDTPAIMSNDPYVMEESSPSRARALGSSLWEVRALARHWEPAVCAAAAHALAAADASAAPVWLPDDASFDAELKKRFKTIELNFIRPQSMALPAGERLLPYWELMA
;
A
#
# COMPACT_ATOMS: atom_id res chain seq x y z
N MET A 1 -4.42 21.06 34.04
CA MET A 1 -3.72 22.13 34.77
C MET A 1 -2.37 22.46 34.12
N ILE A 2 -1.51 21.47 33.85
CA ILE A 2 -0.19 21.66 33.22
C ILE A 2 -0.26 22.40 31.87
N SER A 3 -1.23 22.09 31.00
CA SER A 3 -1.36 22.73 29.67
C SER A 3 -1.73 24.22 29.68
N ALA A 4 -2.38 24.71 30.74
CA ALA A 4 -2.70 26.13 30.89
C ALA A 4 -1.49 26.90 31.44
N GLN A 5 -0.76 26.30 32.39
CA GLN A 5 0.48 26.86 32.93
C GLN A 5 1.56 27.01 31.84
N LEU A 6 1.74 25.98 30.99
CA LEU A 6 2.70 26.05 29.88
C LEU A 6 2.34 27.13 28.86
N ARG A 7 1.05 27.32 28.57
CA ARG A 7 0.57 28.39 27.67
C ARG A 7 0.85 29.78 28.26
N ASN A 8 0.64 29.96 29.56
CA ASN A 8 0.94 31.23 30.23
C ASN A 8 2.44 31.52 30.19
N LYS A 9 3.29 30.54 30.56
CA LYS A 9 4.75 30.67 30.47
C LYS A 9 5.23 31.01 29.06
N ALA A 10 4.64 30.40 28.03
CA ALA A 10 4.94 30.68 26.63
C ALA A 10 4.55 32.11 26.23
N ASN A 11 3.36 32.57 26.62
CA ASN A 11 2.90 33.94 26.33
C ASN A 11 3.74 35.00 27.05
N GLU A 12 4.10 34.77 28.32
CA GLU A 12 4.98 35.66 29.08
C GLU A 12 6.34 35.82 28.41
N PHE A 13 6.92 34.71 27.92
CA PHE A 13 8.18 34.72 27.17
C PHE A 13 8.06 35.46 25.83
N LEU A 14 7.00 35.19 25.05
CA LEU A 14 6.79 35.83 23.74
C LEU A 14 6.51 37.35 23.86
N ASN A 15 5.98 37.81 25.00
CA ASN A 15 5.65 39.22 25.22
C ASN A 15 6.80 40.03 25.84
N SER A 16 7.72 39.41 26.59
CA SER A 16 8.79 40.13 27.28
C SER A 16 10.06 39.30 27.45
N ARG A 17 11.19 39.88 27.01
CA ARG A 17 12.55 39.30 27.15
C ARG A 17 12.95 39.06 28.62
N LYS A 18 12.29 39.72 29.58
CA LYS A 18 12.55 39.52 31.03
C LYS A 18 12.18 38.12 31.51
N HIS A 19 11.35 37.39 30.77
CA HIS A 19 10.92 36.03 31.10
C HIS A 19 11.69 34.94 30.32
N ALA A 20 12.92 35.21 29.89
CA ALA A 20 13.77 34.23 29.19
C ALA A 20 13.92 32.91 29.95
N ASN A 21 13.95 32.94 31.29
CA ASN A 21 14.02 31.75 32.14
C ASN A 21 12.84 30.79 31.94
N ASN A 22 11.66 31.29 31.53
CA ASN A 22 10.50 30.43 31.27
C ASN A 22 10.77 29.43 30.13
N LEU A 23 11.60 29.78 29.14
CA LEU A 23 11.97 28.86 28.06
C LEU A 23 12.90 27.75 28.56
N ALA A 24 13.87 28.10 29.41
CA ALA A 24 14.77 27.12 30.03
C ALA A 24 13.99 26.15 30.93
N ASP A 25 13.05 26.65 31.73
CA ASP A 25 12.15 25.83 32.53
C ASP A 25 11.36 24.83 31.66
N ILE A 26 10.78 25.29 30.54
CA ILE A 26 10.00 24.44 29.63
C ILE A 26 10.88 23.33 29.03
N LEU A 27 12.12 23.65 28.67
CA LEU A 27 13.08 22.67 28.16
C LEU A 27 13.49 21.66 29.24
N GLN A 28 13.68 22.11 30.48
CA GLN A 28 13.98 21.23 31.61
C GLN A 28 12.82 20.28 31.92
N MET A 29 11.57 20.68 31.69
CA MET A 29 10.41 19.80 31.86
C MET A 29 10.41 18.59 30.92
N PHE A 30 11.22 18.57 29.84
CA PHE A 30 11.42 17.37 29.02
C PHE A 30 12.31 16.31 29.70
N GLU A 31 13.11 16.70 30.70
CA GLU A 31 13.97 15.77 31.45
C GLU A 31 13.19 14.97 32.48
N ALA A 32 12.04 15.48 32.92
CA ALA A 32 11.13 14.71 33.75
C ALA A 32 10.54 13.55 32.92
N GLU A 33 10.71 12.32 33.40
CA GLU A 33 10.02 11.15 32.84
C GLU A 33 8.51 11.35 33.02
N THR A 34 7.85 11.80 31.97
CA THR A 34 6.41 12.02 31.96
C THR A 34 5.76 11.18 30.88
N GLU A 35 4.57 10.68 31.17
CA GLU A 35 3.87 9.80 30.25
C GLU A 35 3.30 10.51 29.01
N ASN A 36 3.21 11.85 29.05
CA ASN A 36 2.54 12.65 28.02
C ASN A 36 3.28 13.96 27.73
N TYR A 37 4.17 13.92 26.73
CA TYR A 37 4.92 15.08 26.25
C TYR A 37 4.11 15.99 25.30
N THR A 38 2.89 15.60 24.92
CA THR A 38 2.07 16.30 23.91
C THR A 38 1.89 17.81 24.21
N PRO A 39 1.55 18.23 25.44
CA PRO A 39 1.38 19.66 25.74
C PRO A 39 2.69 20.44 25.61
N LEU A 40 3.82 19.84 26.04
CA LEU A 40 5.14 20.46 25.97
C LEU A 40 5.58 20.66 24.52
N LEU A 41 5.39 19.64 23.68
CA LEU A 41 5.71 19.69 22.24
C LEU A 41 4.91 20.80 21.53
N LEU A 42 3.61 20.89 21.80
CA LEU A 42 2.76 21.95 21.24
C LEU A 42 3.20 23.35 21.72
N THR A 43 3.62 23.50 22.98
CA THR A 43 4.12 24.79 23.46
C THR A 43 5.43 25.20 22.82
N ILE A 44 6.37 24.27 22.63
CA ILE A 44 7.62 24.50 21.90
C ILE A 44 7.32 24.86 20.44
N GLU A 45 6.39 24.17 19.79
CA GLU A 45 5.95 24.46 18.43
C GLU A 45 5.49 25.91 18.30
N VAL A 46 4.61 26.38 19.19
CA VAL A 46 4.10 27.75 19.16
C VAL A 46 5.22 28.77 19.40
N ILE A 47 6.06 28.56 20.41
CA ILE A 47 7.15 29.50 20.75
C ILE A 47 8.09 29.67 19.57
N PHE A 48 8.65 28.58 19.04
CA PHE A 48 9.69 28.70 18.01
C PHE A 48 9.13 29.04 16.63
N THR A 49 7.90 28.65 16.30
CA THR A 49 7.26 29.13 15.06
C THR A 49 7.07 30.65 15.07
N GLU A 50 6.74 31.23 16.23
CA GLU A 50 6.59 32.67 16.39
C GLU A 50 7.93 33.41 16.39
N LEU A 51 8.95 32.88 17.10
CA LEU A 51 10.31 33.43 17.06
C LEU A 51 10.91 33.44 15.65
N LEU A 52 10.70 32.35 14.88
CA LEU A 52 11.16 32.26 13.49
C LEU A 52 10.44 33.26 12.59
N LYS A 53 9.14 33.48 12.76
CA LYS A 53 8.39 34.50 12.00
C LYS A 53 8.87 35.92 12.29
N ARG A 54 9.22 36.21 13.54
CA ARG A 54 9.74 37.53 13.96
C ARG A 54 11.16 37.78 13.48
N GLY A 55 11.90 36.73 13.13
CA GLY A 55 13.30 36.82 12.73
C GLY A 55 14.27 36.98 13.91
N ASP A 56 13.81 36.75 15.14
CA ASP A 56 14.61 36.89 16.37
C ASP A 56 15.79 35.89 16.45
N LEU A 57 15.76 34.86 15.58
CA LEU A 57 16.75 33.79 15.50
C LEU A 57 17.74 33.97 14.32
N ILE A 58 17.59 35.01 13.49
CA ILE A 58 18.45 35.24 12.34
C ILE A 58 19.82 35.70 12.83
N GLN A 59 20.85 34.91 12.57
CA GLN A 59 22.22 35.31 12.84
C GLN A 59 22.76 36.06 11.62
N HIS A 60 23.07 37.34 11.77
CA HIS A 60 23.80 38.11 10.76
C HIS A 60 25.29 37.71 10.76
N ILE A 61 25.60 36.53 10.22
CA ILE A 61 26.98 36.08 10.06
C ILE A 61 27.54 36.76 8.81
N VAL A 62 28.41 37.76 8.98
CA VAL A 62 29.20 38.34 7.88
C VAL A 62 30.49 37.54 7.74
N PRO A 63 30.76 36.87 6.60
CA PRO A 63 32.01 36.15 6.39
C PRO A 63 33.23 37.06 6.62
N LEU A 64 34.26 36.55 7.30
CA LEU A 64 35.55 37.22 7.58
C LEU A 64 35.54 38.34 8.63
N LYS A 65 34.45 38.59 9.35
CA LYS A 65 34.46 39.45 10.55
C LYS A 65 34.52 38.64 11.85
N PRO A 66 35.19 39.14 12.90
CA PRO A 66 35.18 38.49 14.21
C PRO A 66 33.75 38.37 14.74
N ILE A 67 33.50 37.30 15.47
CA ILE A 67 32.24 36.98 16.12
C ILE A 67 31.80 38.20 16.95
N ASP A 68 30.65 38.78 16.62
CA ASP A 68 30.14 39.95 17.33
C ASP A 68 29.81 39.55 18.78
N GLN A 69 30.46 40.15 19.77
CA GLN A 69 30.26 39.85 21.21
C GLN A 69 29.25 40.80 21.85
N SER A 70 28.36 41.40 21.05
CA SER A 70 27.29 42.24 21.58
C SER A 70 26.31 41.39 22.42
N PRO A 71 25.70 41.97 23.47
CA PRO A 71 24.72 41.25 24.29
C PRO A 71 23.51 40.74 23.48
N GLU A 72 23.20 41.39 22.35
CA GLU A 72 22.17 40.93 21.40
C GLU A 72 22.64 39.70 20.61
N ALA A 73 23.91 39.66 20.20
CA ALA A 73 24.50 38.50 19.54
C ALA A 73 24.62 37.29 20.48
N GLU A 74 24.88 37.51 21.78
CA GLU A 74 24.88 36.42 22.78
C GLU A 74 23.47 35.89 23.05
N TYR A 75 22.47 36.77 23.17
CA TYR A 75 21.08 36.36 23.35
C TYR A 75 20.54 35.57 22.14
N THR A 76 20.86 35.99 20.92
CA THR A 76 20.46 35.27 19.70
C THR A 76 21.15 33.90 19.57
N ARG A 77 22.43 33.77 19.98
CA ARG A 77 23.10 32.47 20.09
C ARG A 77 22.41 31.56 21.11
N TRP A 78 22.14 32.07 22.30
CA TRP A 78 21.43 31.31 23.34
C TRP A 78 20.06 30.83 22.83
N LEU A 79 19.30 31.69 22.14
CA LEU A 79 18.03 31.28 21.53
C LEU A 79 18.20 30.19 20.46
N CYS A 80 19.27 30.23 19.66
CA CYS A 80 19.58 29.19 18.70
C CYS A 80 19.95 27.87 19.38
N GLU A 81 20.72 27.91 20.48
CA GLU A 81 21.03 26.73 21.29
C GLU A 81 19.76 26.14 21.92
N CYS A 82 18.86 26.98 22.43
CA CYS A 82 17.55 26.54 22.92
C CYS A 82 16.69 25.91 21.81
N TYR A 83 16.74 26.44 20.59
CA TYR A 83 16.05 25.86 19.44
C TYR A 83 16.62 24.50 19.07
N GLU A 84 17.95 24.36 19.00
CA GLU A 84 18.62 23.07 18.77
C GLU A 84 18.27 22.05 19.86
N ALA A 85 18.29 22.46 21.12
CA ALA A 85 17.88 21.62 22.24
C ALA A 85 16.42 21.18 22.07
N ALA A 86 15.51 22.08 21.74
CA ALA A 86 14.10 21.77 21.51
C ALA A 86 13.89 20.74 20.39
N VAL A 87 14.57 20.90 19.26
CA VAL A 87 14.51 19.97 18.12
C VAL A 87 15.05 18.60 18.54
N ASN A 88 16.19 18.54 19.24
CA ASN A 88 16.77 17.29 19.72
C ASN A 88 15.86 16.56 20.71
N ARG A 89 15.19 17.29 21.63
CA ARG A 89 14.19 16.70 22.55
C ARG A 89 12.98 16.17 21.80
N ALA A 90 12.48 16.89 20.79
CA ALA A 90 11.39 16.39 19.95
C ALA A 90 11.78 15.08 19.23
N LEU A 91 13.00 15.01 18.68
CA LEU A 91 13.53 13.79 18.07
C LEU A 91 13.65 12.64 19.07
N GLU A 92 14.11 12.90 20.30
CA GLU A 92 14.17 11.90 21.37
C GLU A 92 12.77 11.39 21.75
N CYS A 93 11.77 12.27 21.82
CA CYS A 93 10.37 11.90 22.07
C CYS A 93 9.79 10.98 20.97
N ILE A 94 10.24 11.10 19.71
CA ILE A 94 9.83 10.19 18.63
C ILE A 94 10.37 8.76 18.88
N ARG A 95 11.55 8.63 19.50
CA ARG A 95 12.17 7.34 19.80
C ARG A 95 11.63 6.69 21.08
N ARG A 96 11.50 7.47 22.16
CA ARG A 96 11.19 6.96 23.52
C ARG A 96 9.73 7.12 23.95
N GLY A 97 8.96 7.99 23.32
CA GLY A 97 7.60 8.33 23.77
C GLY A 97 6.56 7.23 23.54
N ARG A 98 5.40 7.37 24.19
CA ARG A 98 4.19 6.60 23.84
C ARG A 98 3.67 6.99 22.45
N THR A 99 2.83 6.14 21.83
CA THR A 99 2.32 6.35 20.47
C THR A 99 1.79 7.75 20.21
N SER A 100 0.92 8.30 21.09
CA SER A 100 0.38 9.66 20.93
C SER A 100 1.46 10.75 20.95
N SER A 101 2.40 10.67 21.90
CA SER A 101 3.51 11.63 22.00
C SER A 101 4.50 11.49 20.84
N ARG A 102 4.76 10.27 20.34
CA ARG A 102 5.59 10.04 19.14
C ARG A 102 5.00 10.70 17.90
N LEU A 103 3.70 10.53 17.70
CA LEU A 103 2.98 11.14 16.57
C LEU A 103 3.02 12.67 16.66
N GLN A 104 2.74 13.24 17.84
CA GLN A 104 2.82 14.69 18.02
C GLN A 104 4.24 15.22 17.85
N ALA A 105 5.25 14.52 18.39
CA ALA A 105 6.65 14.94 18.30
C ALA A 105 7.12 15.00 16.85
N LEU A 106 6.72 14.03 16.03
CA LEU A 106 7.00 14.03 14.59
C LEU A 106 6.35 15.23 13.89
N VAL A 107 5.07 15.49 14.16
CA VAL A 107 4.35 16.64 13.57
C VAL A 107 5.02 17.95 13.97
N THR A 108 5.35 18.11 15.25
CA THR A 108 6.05 19.30 15.76
C THR A 108 7.42 19.45 15.11
N ALA A 109 8.24 18.40 15.00
CA ALA A 109 9.53 18.46 14.31
C ALA A 109 9.39 18.86 12.83
N CYS A 110 8.40 18.33 12.12
CA CYS A 110 8.13 18.68 10.72
C CYS A 110 7.64 20.13 10.57
N LYS A 111 6.83 20.64 11.50
CA LYS A 111 6.36 22.03 11.50
C LYS A 111 7.47 23.02 11.86
N LEU A 112 8.36 22.68 12.79
CA LEU A 112 9.55 23.48 13.08
C LEU A 112 10.47 23.55 11.86
N MET A 113 10.67 22.41 11.17
CA MET A 113 11.38 22.37 9.89
C MET A 113 10.69 23.22 8.81
N GLN A 114 9.36 23.18 8.72
CA GLN A 114 8.60 24.04 7.80
C GLN A 114 8.79 25.53 8.11
N ALA A 115 8.76 25.90 9.39
CA ALA A 115 8.98 27.28 9.83
C ALA A 115 10.40 27.75 9.51
N GLU A 116 11.42 26.90 9.73
CA GLU A 116 12.82 27.17 9.36
C GLU A 116 12.99 27.30 7.84
N GLY A 117 12.27 26.50 7.04
CA GLY A 117 12.26 26.63 5.59
C GLY A 117 11.68 27.95 5.10
N LYS A 118 10.60 28.43 5.73
CA LYS A 118 9.98 29.73 5.41
C LYS A 118 10.83 30.90 5.86
N HIS A 119 11.43 30.80 7.05
CA HIS A 119 12.25 31.82 7.70
C HIS A 119 13.63 31.22 8.03
N PRO A 120 14.57 31.22 7.07
CA PRO A 120 15.88 30.62 7.25
C PRO A 120 16.69 31.42 8.26
N LEU A 121 17.49 30.70 9.06
CA LEU A 121 18.41 31.27 10.04
C LEU A 121 19.57 32.03 9.36
N GLU A 122 19.87 31.69 8.11
CA GLU A 122 20.90 32.32 7.27
C GLU A 122 20.26 33.02 6.06
N THR A 123 20.81 34.16 5.67
CA THR A 123 20.34 34.92 4.49
C THR A 123 20.81 34.22 3.21
N SER A 124 20.01 33.28 2.71
CA SER A 124 20.23 32.66 1.39
C SER A 124 19.45 33.39 0.29
N SER A 125 20.10 33.59 -0.85
CA SER A 125 19.47 34.18 -2.06
C SER A 125 18.61 33.19 -2.85
N GLY A 126 18.68 31.89 -2.52
CA GLY A 126 17.94 30.81 -3.19
C GLY A 126 16.79 30.23 -2.35
N TYR A 127 16.06 29.28 -2.94
CA TYR A 127 15.07 28.49 -2.19
C TYR A 127 15.78 27.62 -1.16
N TYR A 128 15.46 27.82 0.12
CA TYR A 128 16.07 27.09 1.24
C TYR A 128 15.15 25.98 1.72
N PHE A 129 15.69 24.75 1.79
CA PHE A 129 15.03 23.61 2.40
C PHE A 129 15.95 23.01 3.49
N PRO A 130 15.51 22.88 4.75
CA PRO A 130 16.33 22.33 5.86
C PRO A 130 16.61 20.83 5.73
N SER A 131 17.47 20.45 4.78
CA SER A 131 17.78 19.04 4.49
C SER A 131 18.47 18.31 5.65
N VAL A 132 19.19 19.04 6.51
CA VAL A 132 19.82 18.48 7.72
C VAL A 132 18.76 18.06 8.74
N ARG A 133 17.72 18.89 8.95
CA ARG A 133 16.60 18.55 9.84
C ARG A 133 15.86 17.32 9.33
N LEU A 134 15.57 17.27 8.04
CA LEU A 134 14.93 16.10 7.43
C LEU A 134 15.78 14.84 7.60
N LYS A 135 17.10 14.95 7.45
CA LYS A 135 18.03 13.84 7.72
C LYS A 135 17.93 13.36 9.16
N ASN A 136 17.91 14.25 10.13
CA ASN A 136 17.79 13.89 11.55
C ASN A 136 16.44 13.21 11.85
N ILE A 137 15.35 13.70 11.26
CA ILE A 137 14.03 13.05 11.36
C ILE A 137 14.09 11.63 10.78
N PHE A 138 14.66 11.46 9.57
CA PHE A 138 14.77 10.15 8.93
C PHE A 138 15.67 9.19 9.70
N THR A 139 16.76 9.67 10.32
CA THR A 139 17.59 8.79 11.17
C THR A 139 16.82 8.22 12.36
N VAL A 140 15.86 8.97 12.92
CA VAL A 140 15.01 8.47 14.01
C VAL A 140 13.90 7.56 13.49
N LEU A 141 13.31 7.86 12.34
CA LEU A 141 12.31 7.00 11.71
C LEU A 141 12.89 5.67 11.21
N LEU A 142 14.17 5.65 10.85
CA LEU A 142 14.93 4.47 10.43
C LEU A 142 15.65 3.81 11.62
N ASP A 143 14.98 3.73 12.76
CA ASP A 143 15.52 3.02 13.93
C ASP A 143 15.64 1.52 13.65
N SER A 144 16.68 0.89 14.19
CA SER A 144 17.00 -0.51 13.92
C SER A 144 16.31 -1.48 14.89
N GLU A 145 15.80 -0.97 16.01
CA GLU A 145 15.23 -1.76 17.10
C GLU A 145 13.70 -1.69 17.10
N THR A 146 13.13 -0.50 16.89
CA THR A 146 11.68 -0.28 17.02
C THR A 146 10.98 -0.13 15.66
N PRO A 147 9.81 -0.79 15.46
CA PRO A 147 9.00 -0.56 14.27
C PRO A 147 8.37 0.85 14.34
N MET A 148 8.58 1.63 13.28
CA MET A 148 8.18 3.03 13.18
C MET A 148 6.95 3.23 12.28
N THR A 149 6.15 2.19 12.05
CA THR A 149 4.98 2.19 11.16
C THR A 149 4.00 3.35 11.44
N ALA A 150 3.58 3.57 12.69
CA ALA A 150 2.61 4.64 13.01
C ALA A 150 3.18 6.06 12.79
N PRO A 151 4.41 6.40 13.23
CA PRO A 151 5.06 7.64 12.83
C PRO A 151 5.21 7.80 11.30
N ILE A 152 5.61 6.76 10.57
CA ILE A 152 5.79 6.83 9.12
C ILE A 152 4.45 7.04 8.40
N THR A 153 3.36 6.39 8.84
CA THR A 153 2.03 6.64 8.26
C THR A 153 1.57 8.07 8.53
N ARG A 154 1.88 8.64 9.70
CA ARG A 154 1.59 10.04 10.00
C ARG A 154 2.44 11.00 9.15
N PHE A 155 3.68 10.63 8.84
CA PHE A 155 4.55 11.40 7.95
C PHE A 155 4.00 11.53 6.52
N GLN A 156 3.08 10.65 6.11
CA GLN A 156 2.47 10.67 4.77
C GLN A 156 1.82 12.02 4.42
N GLU A 157 1.28 12.74 5.41
CA GLU A 157 0.71 14.09 5.22
C GLU A 157 1.75 15.08 4.67
N PHE A 158 3.04 14.89 5.00
CA PHE A 158 4.12 15.73 4.53
C PHE A 158 4.72 15.22 3.20
N THR A 159 4.53 13.96 2.84
CA THR A 159 5.00 13.41 1.55
C THR A 159 4.18 13.88 0.36
N GLU A 160 3.00 14.47 0.60
CA GLU A 160 2.21 15.13 -0.44
C GLU A 160 2.92 16.37 -1.02
N TYR A 161 3.80 17.01 -0.26
CA TYR A 161 4.54 18.19 -0.71
C TYR A 161 5.73 17.79 -1.60
N ARG A 162 5.88 18.46 -2.75
CA ARG A 162 6.87 18.10 -3.78
C ARG A 162 8.32 18.39 -3.36
N ASP A 163 8.54 19.43 -2.57
CA ASP A 163 9.85 19.74 -1.97
C ASP A 163 10.29 18.64 -1.00
N VAL A 164 9.39 18.19 -0.13
CA VAL A 164 9.62 17.08 0.80
C VAL A 164 9.87 15.78 0.03
N GLN A 165 9.13 15.50 -1.05
CA GLN A 165 9.35 14.32 -1.88
C GLN A 165 10.77 14.31 -2.49
N GLN A 166 11.17 15.40 -3.15
CA GLN A 166 12.47 15.49 -3.82
C GLN A 166 13.64 15.45 -2.83
N HIS A 167 13.58 16.27 -1.77
CA HIS A 167 14.64 16.30 -0.76
C HIS A 167 14.62 15.04 0.12
N GLY A 168 13.45 14.48 0.41
CA GLY A 168 13.28 13.23 1.15
C GLY A 168 13.91 12.05 0.44
N LEU A 169 13.66 11.86 -0.86
CA LEU A 169 14.31 10.80 -1.63
C LEU A 169 15.83 10.96 -1.66
N LYS A 170 16.34 12.20 -1.79
CA LYS A 170 17.78 12.49 -1.73
C LYS A 170 18.39 12.12 -0.37
N VAL A 171 17.73 12.50 0.72
CA VAL A 171 18.17 12.23 2.10
C VAL A 171 18.10 10.73 2.39
N LEU A 172 17.01 10.07 2.02
CA LEU A 172 16.84 8.63 2.20
C LEU A 172 17.93 7.84 1.47
N ALA A 173 18.26 8.22 0.23
CA ALA A 173 19.33 7.60 -0.53
C ALA A 173 20.73 7.80 0.10
N ALA A 174 20.91 8.84 0.91
CA ALA A 174 22.16 9.10 1.63
C ALA A 174 22.25 8.33 2.96
N LEU A 175 21.11 7.94 3.54
CA LEU A 175 21.02 7.18 4.80
C LEU A 175 21.00 5.67 4.62
N ALA A 176 20.76 5.18 3.39
CA ALA A 176 20.73 3.77 3.08
C ALA A 176 22.08 3.08 3.35
N TYR A 177 22.04 1.96 4.09
CA TYR A 177 23.22 1.13 4.33
C TYR A 177 23.60 0.30 3.11
N ARG A 178 24.91 0.16 2.86
CA ARG A 178 25.46 -0.79 1.88
C ARG A 178 25.62 -2.20 2.44
N LYS A 179 25.73 -2.35 3.77
CA LYS A 179 25.77 -3.64 4.47
C LYS A 179 24.35 -4.05 4.86
N SER A 180 24.08 -5.36 4.98
CA SER A 180 22.78 -5.90 5.39
C SER A 180 22.34 -5.34 6.75
N PRO A 181 21.31 -4.48 6.81
CA PRO A 181 20.83 -3.89 8.05
C PRO A 181 19.91 -4.86 8.83
N SER A 182 19.38 -4.44 9.99
CA SER A 182 18.40 -5.24 10.73
C SER A 182 17.08 -5.38 9.96
N PRO A 183 16.28 -6.44 10.17
CA PRO A 183 14.99 -6.61 9.50
C PRO A 183 14.03 -5.44 9.80
N THR A 184 14.05 -4.91 11.02
CA THR A 184 13.25 -3.74 11.41
C THR A 184 13.65 -2.49 10.62
N TYR A 185 14.96 -2.27 10.41
CA TYR A 185 15.44 -1.17 9.57
C TYR A 185 14.96 -1.34 8.12
N MET A 186 15.08 -2.55 7.54
CA MET A 186 14.62 -2.80 6.17
C MET A 186 13.12 -2.49 6.04
N GLN A 187 12.31 -2.93 7.00
CA GLN A 187 10.88 -2.68 6.98
C GLN A 187 10.56 -1.18 7.10
N ASN A 188 11.18 -0.47 8.04
CA ASN A 188 11.01 0.99 8.22
C ASN A 188 11.47 1.76 6.96
N PHE A 189 12.57 1.34 6.33
CA PHE A 189 13.09 1.94 5.11
C PHE A 189 12.14 1.77 3.92
N LEU A 190 11.65 0.55 3.69
CA LEU A 190 10.70 0.26 2.60
C LEU A 190 9.37 0.98 2.83
N GLU A 191 8.89 1.05 4.07
CA GLU A 191 7.67 1.79 4.42
C GLU A 191 7.82 3.30 4.20
N LEU A 192 8.96 3.89 4.57
CA LEU A 192 9.21 5.31 4.31
C LEU A 192 9.35 5.58 2.80
N LEU A 193 10.00 4.69 2.05
CA LEU A 193 10.11 4.80 0.60
C LEU A 193 8.74 4.71 -0.08
N ASP A 194 7.87 3.79 0.37
CA ASP A 194 6.48 3.67 -0.09
C ASP A 194 5.70 4.98 0.13
N LYS A 195 5.80 5.59 1.32
CA LYS A 195 5.15 6.87 1.59
C LYS A 195 5.69 8.01 0.74
N LEU A 196 7.00 8.08 0.52
CA LEU A 196 7.61 9.10 -0.37
C LEU A 196 7.21 8.93 -1.84
N LEU A 197 6.82 7.73 -2.26
CA LEU A 197 6.35 7.42 -3.61
C LEU A 197 4.82 7.35 -3.71
N ALA A 198 4.10 7.75 -2.66
CA ALA A 198 2.63 7.74 -2.67
C ALA A 198 2.06 8.70 -3.73
N THR A 199 2.70 9.86 -3.91
CA THR A 199 2.41 10.78 -5.02
C THR A 199 3.19 10.34 -6.26
N GLU A 200 2.46 10.10 -7.35
CA GLU A 200 3.07 9.64 -8.59
C GLU A 200 4.13 10.64 -9.09
N ILE A 201 5.27 10.08 -9.52
CA ILE A 201 6.34 10.82 -10.18
C ILE A 201 6.11 10.63 -11.69
N PRO A 202 5.78 11.70 -12.43
CA PRO A 202 5.60 11.64 -13.88
C PRO A 202 6.84 11.03 -14.56
N THR A 203 6.61 9.97 -15.34
CA THR A 203 7.64 9.27 -16.12
C THR A 203 7.76 9.80 -17.55
N GLU A 204 6.68 10.39 -18.07
CA GLU A 204 6.62 11.04 -19.38
C GLU A 204 6.67 12.55 -19.26
N ASN A 205 7.53 13.20 -20.04
CA ASN A 205 7.30 14.58 -20.46
C ASN A 205 6.08 14.59 -21.39
N LYS A 206 4.85 14.49 -20.89
CA LYS A 206 3.67 14.86 -21.69
C LYS A 206 3.61 16.38 -21.74
N PRO A 207 3.89 17.05 -22.87
CA PRO A 207 3.62 18.46 -23.00
C PRO A 207 2.21 18.58 -23.57
N LYS A 208 1.19 18.46 -22.72
CA LYS A 208 -0.13 18.99 -23.09
C LYS A 208 -0.26 20.34 -22.40
N ALA A 209 0.00 21.40 -23.16
CA ALA A 209 0.00 22.79 -22.71
C ALA A 209 -1.30 23.23 -22.00
N LYS A 210 -2.41 22.49 -22.14
CA LYS A 210 -3.67 22.72 -21.42
C LYS A 210 -3.76 22.09 -20.02
N GLU A 211 -2.95 21.09 -19.69
CA GLU A 211 -2.89 20.49 -18.33
C GLU A 211 -1.89 21.22 -17.42
N ARG A 212 -0.95 21.99 -18.01
CA ARG A 212 0.07 22.76 -17.28
C ARG A 212 -0.55 23.81 -16.34
N ASP A 213 -1.59 24.51 -16.79
CA ASP A 213 -2.25 25.56 -16.00
C ASP A 213 -3.05 25.03 -14.79
N ASN A 214 -3.44 23.74 -14.79
CA ASN A 214 -4.05 23.08 -13.63
C ASN A 214 -3.00 22.39 -12.74
N ALA A 215 -1.97 21.77 -13.32
CA ALA A 215 -0.90 21.10 -12.57
C ALA A 215 -0.04 22.08 -11.74
N ASP A 216 0.20 23.29 -12.25
CA ASP A 216 0.96 24.32 -11.54
C ASP A 216 0.15 24.96 -10.39
N LYS A 217 -1.19 24.88 -10.43
CA LYS A 217 -2.08 25.31 -9.32
C LYS A 217 -2.16 24.30 -8.16
N GLU A 218 -1.79 23.04 -8.39
CA GLU A 218 -1.86 21.96 -7.40
C GLU A 218 -0.52 21.64 -6.72
N MET A 219 0.59 22.26 -7.12
CA MET A 219 1.90 22.03 -6.50
C MET A 219 1.97 22.62 -5.10
N LYS A 220 1.53 21.84 -4.11
CA LYS A 220 1.77 22.14 -2.70
C LYS A 220 3.28 22.02 -2.41
N VAL A 221 3.86 23.12 -1.93
CA VAL A 221 5.25 23.19 -1.47
C VAL A 221 5.22 23.50 0.02
N LEU A 222 5.92 22.71 0.84
CA LEU A 222 5.88 22.86 2.29
C LEU A 222 6.51 24.19 2.73
N CYS A 223 7.68 24.53 2.17
CA CYS A 223 8.49 25.69 2.58
C CYS A 223 8.31 26.92 1.67
N ALA A 224 7.18 27.05 0.96
CA ALA A 224 6.91 28.26 0.17
C ALA A 224 6.73 29.48 1.09
N ALA A 225 7.36 30.59 0.73
CA ALA A 225 7.24 31.88 1.40
C ALA A 225 7.00 32.98 0.37
N GLU A 226 6.15 33.95 0.71
CA GLU A 226 5.82 35.09 -0.15
C GLU A 226 7.09 35.92 -0.44
N GLY A 227 7.39 36.19 -1.70
CA GLY A 227 8.54 37.00 -2.13
C GLY A 227 9.88 36.26 -2.30
N LYS A 228 9.93 34.93 -2.14
CA LYS A 228 11.13 34.10 -2.37
C LYS A 228 11.09 33.34 -3.70
N PRO A 229 12.24 32.89 -4.24
CA PRO A 229 12.26 32.10 -5.48
C PRO A 229 11.43 30.82 -5.35
N ASN A 230 10.63 30.53 -6.37
CA ASN A 230 9.80 29.34 -6.42
C ASN A 230 10.65 28.06 -6.48
N PHE A 231 10.16 27.01 -5.81
CA PHE A 231 10.79 25.70 -5.85
C PHE A 231 10.68 25.08 -7.25
N SER A 232 11.82 24.63 -7.80
CA SER A 232 11.85 23.91 -9.07
C SER A 232 11.85 22.40 -8.84
N TYR A 233 10.71 21.77 -9.11
CA TYR A 233 10.58 20.31 -9.01
C TYR A 233 11.18 19.61 -10.23
N ASN A 234 12.07 18.65 -9.99
CA ASN A 234 12.76 17.90 -11.04
C ASN A 234 12.44 16.40 -10.96
N ASN A 235 11.56 15.95 -11.86
CA ASN A 235 11.14 14.55 -11.97
C ASN A 235 12.31 13.58 -12.18
N ALA A 236 13.30 13.95 -13.00
CA ALA A 236 14.44 13.09 -13.29
C ALA A 236 15.34 12.89 -12.06
N VAL A 237 15.47 13.92 -11.22
CA VAL A 237 16.21 13.85 -9.96
C VAL A 237 15.50 12.93 -8.97
N CYS A 238 14.17 13.07 -8.81
CA CYS A 238 13.36 12.17 -7.97
C CYS A 238 13.48 10.71 -8.44
N ARG A 239 13.33 10.46 -9.75
CA ARG A 239 13.50 9.13 -10.34
C ARG A 239 14.88 8.56 -10.07
N ARG A 240 15.94 9.36 -10.23
CA ARG A 240 17.33 8.93 -9.95
C ARG A 240 17.52 8.52 -8.50
N TYR A 241 17.00 9.29 -7.54
CA TYR A 241 17.13 8.97 -6.12
C TYR A 241 16.25 7.77 -5.72
N ALA A 242 15.03 7.64 -6.26
CA ALA A 242 14.19 6.46 -6.04
C ALA A 242 14.87 5.17 -6.52
N ASN A 243 15.44 5.17 -7.72
CA ASN A 243 16.23 4.05 -8.24
C ASN A 243 17.46 3.75 -7.36
N ARG A 244 18.10 4.79 -6.81
CA ARG A 244 19.24 4.62 -5.92
C ARG A 244 18.84 3.99 -4.59
N CYS A 245 17.73 4.42 -3.98
CA CYS A 245 17.17 3.79 -2.78
C CYS A 245 16.84 2.32 -3.03
N TRP A 246 16.16 2.02 -4.14
CA TRP A 246 15.83 0.65 -4.51
C TRP A 246 17.09 -0.19 -4.76
N GLY A 247 18.09 0.35 -5.47
CA GLY A 247 19.35 -0.34 -5.72
C GLY A 247 20.14 -0.69 -4.45
N PHE A 248 19.97 0.07 -3.36
CA PHE A 248 20.49 -0.34 -2.04
C PHE A 248 19.64 -1.44 -1.41
N ALA A 249 18.31 -1.32 -1.47
CA ALA A 249 17.40 -2.33 -0.92
C ALA A 249 17.61 -3.71 -1.58
N CYS A 250 17.87 -3.76 -2.89
CA CYS A 250 18.18 -5.01 -3.60
C CYS A 250 19.46 -5.72 -3.14
N GLN A 251 20.36 -5.04 -2.41
CA GLN A 251 21.57 -5.67 -1.85
C GLN A 251 21.30 -6.34 -0.51
N TRP A 252 20.11 -6.15 0.07
CA TRP A 252 19.72 -6.72 1.34
C TRP A 252 18.99 -8.05 1.14
N PRO A 253 19.01 -8.95 2.14
CA PRO A 253 18.28 -10.20 2.07
C PRO A 253 16.76 -9.98 2.29
N LEU A 254 16.10 -9.35 1.31
CA LEU A 254 14.68 -9.00 1.37
C LEU A 254 13.76 -10.24 1.41
N CYS A 255 14.22 -11.37 0.89
CA CYS A 255 13.46 -12.62 0.77
C CYS A 255 13.52 -13.51 2.03
N GLU A 256 14.37 -13.21 3.03
CA GLU A 256 14.49 -14.04 4.24
C GLU A 256 13.26 -13.92 5.16
N ASP A 257 12.71 -12.71 5.29
CA ASP A 257 11.52 -12.45 6.10
C ASP A 257 10.28 -12.23 5.22
N SER A 258 9.26 -13.06 5.42
CA SER A 258 8.00 -13.04 4.67
C SER A 258 7.31 -11.66 4.71
N ARG A 259 7.42 -10.91 5.81
CA ARG A 259 6.80 -9.57 5.92
C ARG A 259 7.53 -8.54 5.06
N THR A 260 8.85 -8.50 5.18
CA THR A 260 9.73 -7.63 4.41
C THR A 260 9.63 -7.93 2.91
N HIS A 261 9.61 -9.21 2.54
CA HIS A 261 9.47 -9.67 1.16
C HIS A 261 8.15 -9.21 0.52
N ARG A 262 7.01 -9.43 1.18
CA ARG A 262 5.70 -8.96 0.70
C ARG A 262 5.68 -7.44 0.51
N ARG A 263 6.27 -6.69 1.45
CA ARG A 263 6.32 -5.22 1.40
C ARG A 263 7.18 -4.74 0.23
N ALA A 264 8.34 -5.35 0.02
CA ALA A 264 9.23 -5.06 -1.10
C ALA A 264 8.53 -5.33 -2.44
N LEU A 265 7.79 -6.44 -2.56
CA LEU A 265 7.04 -6.77 -3.78
C LEU A 265 5.92 -5.76 -4.07
N LEU A 266 5.11 -5.40 -3.06
CA LEU A 266 4.07 -4.39 -3.23
C LEU A 266 4.66 -3.05 -3.70
N LEU A 267 5.76 -2.61 -3.06
CA LEU A 267 6.45 -1.38 -3.42
C LEU A 267 7.04 -1.45 -4.83
N LEU A 268 7.66 -2.57 -5.19
CA LEU A 268 8.23 -2.79 -6.51
C LEU A 268 7.15 -2.65 -7.58
N VAL A 269 6.09 -3.44 -7.45
CA VAL A 269 5.07 -3.61 -8.49
C VAL A 269 4.19 -2.38 -8.63
N GLU A 270 3.76 -1.76 -7.53
CA GLU A 270 2.77 -0.67 -7.57
C GLU A 270 3.40 0.71 -7.79
N ARG A 271 4.66 0.91 -7.37
CA ARG A 271 5.28 2.24 -7.36
C ARG A 271 6.58 2.32 -8.17
N LEU A 272 7.45 1.31 -8.07
CA LEU A 272 8.81 1.42 -8.62
C LEU A 272 8.92 0.96 -10.07
N MET A 273 8.18 -0.07 -10.50
CA MET A 273 8.21 -0.58 -11.88
C MET A 273 8.26 0.52 -12.96
N PRO A 274 7.37 1.53 -12.98
CA PRO A 274 7.42 2.59 -14.00
C PRO A 274 8.64 3.51 -13.85
N LEU A 275 9.21 3.61 -12.66
CA LEU A 275 10.35 4.47 -12.35
C LEU A 275 11.69 3.79 -12.64
N LEU A 276 11.76 2.47 -12.77
CA LEU A 276 13.01 1.75 -12.95
C LEU A 276 13.74 2.20 -14.23
N ASN A 277 15.05 2.44 -14.12
CA ASN A 277 15.88 2.69 -15.30
C ASN A 277 16.26 1.40 -16.02
N ARG A 278 16.39 0.30 -15.26
CA ARG A 278 16.75 -1.04 -15.73
C ARG A 278 15.79 -2.08 -15.14
N PRO A 279 14.60 -2.24 -15.73
CA PRO A 279 13.54 -3.10 -15.18
C PRO A 279 13.92 -4.59 -15.19
N HIS A 280 14.76 -5.02 -16.13
CA HIS A 280 15.27 -6.40 -16.20
C HIS A 280 16.03 -6.86 -14.94
N LEU A 281 16.55 -5.94 -14.12
CA LEU A 281 17.22 -6.31 -12.86
C LEU A 281 16.23 -6.81 -11.80
N ALA A 282 14.94 -6.54 -11.96
CA ALA A 282 13.91 -7.05 -11.06
C ALA A 282 13.52 -8.50 -11.36
N THR A 283 13.92 -9.04 -12.53
CA THR A 283 13.51 -10.37 -12.98
C THR A 283 13.92 -11.46 -11.99
N ASP A 284 15.20 -11.52 -11.59
CA ASP A 284 15.69 -12.57 -10.68
C ASP A 284 14.91 -12.59 -9.35
N MET A 285 14.71 -11.43 -8.73
CA MET A 285 13.93 -11.34 -7.49
C MET A 285 12.48 -11.77 -7.70
N LEU A 286 11.85 -11.42 -8.84
CA LEU A 286 10.48 -11.82 -9.15
C LEU A 286 10.38 -13.32 -9.44
N CYS A 287 11.39 -13.93 -10.08
CA CYS A 287 11.50 -15.38 -10.26
C CYS A 287 11.55 -16.09 -8.91
N ASP A 288 12.49 -15.70 -8.04
CA ASP A 288 12.62 -16.28 -6.69
C ASP A 288 11.33 -16.11 -5.87
N SER A 289 10.64 -14.98 -6.06
CA SER A 289 9.37 -14.69 -5.40
C SER A 289 8.21 -15.55 -5.92
N LEU A 290 8.24 -15.92 -7.21
CA LEU A 290 7.28 -16.86 -7.78
C LEU A 290 7.54 -18.28 -7.29
N ASP A 291 8.80 -18.68 -7.16
CA ASP A 291 9.25 -19.97 -6.63
C ASP A 291 8.89 -20.16 -5.15
N ALA A 292 8.83 -19.08 -4.37
CA ALA A 292 8.48 -19.13 -2.95
C ALA A 292 7.05 -19.64 -2.66
N GLY A 293 6.14 -19.61 -3.64
CA GLY A 293 4.75 -20.06 -3.49
C GLY A 293 3.88 -19.18 -2.58
N GLY A 294 2.61 -19.58 -2.41
CA GLY A 294 1.66 -18.93 -1.52
C GLY A 294 1.35 -17.46 -1.86
N PRO A 295 1.08 -16.59 -0.86
CA PRO A 295 0.70 -15.19 -1.11
C PRO A 295 1.79 -14.35 -1.79
N ILE A 296 3.06 -14.76 -1.70
CA ILE A 296 4.21 -14.04 -2.24
C ILE A 296 4.25 -14.20 -3.77
N SER A 297 4.04 -15.43 -4.25
CA SER A 297 4.00 -15.72 -5.69
C SER A 297 2.85 -14.98 -6.38
N MET A 298 1.69 -14.87 -5.71
CA MET A 298 0.53 -14.11 -6.23
C MET A 298 0.81 -12.61 -6.39
N LEU A 299 1.64 -12.03 -5.50
CA LEU A 299 2.07 -10.63 -5.61
C LEU A 299 3.11 -10.46 -6.71
N ALA A 300 4.06 -11.40 -6.81
CA ALA A 300 5.10 -11.38 -7.82
C ALA A 300 4.54 -11.50 -9.25
N LEU A 301 3.43 -12.21 -9.42
CA LEU A 301 2.77 -12.40 -10.71
C LEU A 301 2.46 -11.08 -11.43
N GLN A 302 2.02 -10.04 -10.71
CA GLN A 302 1.78 -8.74 -11.34
C GLN A 302 3.09 -8.09 -11.80
N GLY A 303 4.17 -8.22 -11.03
CA GLY A 303 5.49 -7.74 -11.44
C GLY A 303 5.96 -8.40 -12.73
N VAL A 304 5.76 -9.71 -12.85
CA VAL A 304 6.07 -10.46 -14.08
C VAL A 304 5.18 -10.03 -15.23
N LEU A 305 3.86 -9.84 -15.03
CA LEU A 305 2.97 -9.32 -16.07
C LEU A 305 3.47 -7.99 -16.63
N GLU A 306 3.88 -7.08 -15.74
CA GLU A 306 4.37 -5.76 -16.12
C GLU A 306 5.69 -5.85 -16.91
N LEU A 307 6.62 -6.74 -16.50
CA LEU A 307 7.86 -7.02 -17.23
C LEU A 307 7.58 -7.61 -18.62
N VAL A 308 6.67 -8.56 -18.73
CA VAL A 308 6.31 -9.20 -20.01
C VAL A 308 5.65 -8.17 -20.93
N ARG A 309 4.69 -7.37 -20.42
CA ARG A 309 3.91 -6.44 -21.23
C ARG A 309 4.67 -5.18 -21.66
N HIS A 310 5.46 -4.60 -20.78
CA HIS A 310 6.11 -3.30 -21.02
C HIS A 310 7.58 -3.43 -21.42
N HIS A 311 8.23 -4.54 -21.06
CA HIS A 311 9.65 -4.73 -21.28
C HIS A 311 9.98 -5.96 -22.15
N ASN A 312 8.96 -6.67 -22.66
CA ASN A 312 9.09 -7.84 -23.53
C ASN A 312 10.09 -8.87 -22.99
N ILE A 313 10.09 -9.09 -21.67
CA ILE A 313 10.92 -10.09 -21.04
C ILE A 313 10.17 -11.42 -21.07
N ASP A 314 10.75 -12.42 -21.72
CA ASP A 314 10.17 -13.76 -21.79
C ASP A 314 10.38 -14.48 -20.46
N TYR A 315 9.28 -14.98 -19.86
CA TYR A 315 9.33 -15.83 -18.68
C TYR A 315 8.95 -17.28 -19.06
N PRO A 316 9.84 -18.26 -18.89
CA PRO A 316 9.57 -19.65 -19.23
C PRO A 316 8.46 -20.23 -18.33
N ASP A 317 7.57 -21.04 -18.91
CA ASP A 317 6.52 -21.78 -18.19
C ASP A 317 5.59 -20.91 -17.31
N MET A 318 5.40 -19.65 -17.70
CA MET A 318 4.53 -18.71 -16.98
C MET A 318 3.11 -19.25 -16.74
N TYR A 319 2.54 -19.92 -17.75
CA TYR A 319 1.19 -20.48 -17.64
C TYR A 319 1.13 -21.68 -16.70
N ASP A 320 2.18 -22.49 -16.62
CA ASP A 320 2.26 -23.63 -15.70
C ASP A 320 2.35 -23.12 -14.26
N ARG A 321 3.13 -22.06 -14.02
CA ARG A 321 3.18 -21.35 -12.73
C ARG A 321 1.82 -20.76 -12.36
N LEU A 322 1.19 -20.06 -13.30
CA LEU A 322 -0.14 -19.47 -13.07
C LEU A 322 -1.16 -20.56 -12.76
N TYR A 323 -1.11 -21.68 -13.45
CA TYR A 323 -1.98 -22.83 -13.24
C TYR A 323 -1.79 -23.40 -11.84
N ALA A 324 -0.53 -23.58 -11.38
CA ALA A 324 -0.20 -24.05 -10.04
C ALA A 324 -0.65 -23.12 -8.90
N MET A 325 -0.83 -21.81 -9.16
CA MET A 325 -1.36 -20.89 -8.13
C MET A 325 -2.85 -21.10 -7.83
N PHE A 326 -3.59 -21.76 -8.72
CA PHE A 326 -5.00 -22.07 -8.55
C PHE A 326 -5.17 -23.33 -7.68
N GLU A 327 -4.97 -23.16 -6.38
CA GLU A 327 -5.17 -24.18 -5.36
C GLU A 327 -6.18 -23.72 -4.30
N PRO A 328 -6.78 -24.63 -3.51
CA PRO A 328 -7.72 -24.26 -2.46
C PRO A 328 -7.15 -23.26 -1.44
N GLU A 329 -5.82 -23.28 -1.24
CA GLU A 329 -5.12 -22.34 -0.36
C GLU A 329 -5.27 -20.87 -0.80
N MET A 330 -5.56 -20.61 -2.09
CA MET A 330 -5.69 -19.25 -2.60
C MET A 330 -6.83 -18.48 -1.91
N PHE A 331 -7.89 -19.17 -1.48
CA PHE A 331 -9.06 -18.54 -0.87
C PHE A 331 -8.77 -17.95 0.50
N ALA A 332 -7.76 -18.47 1.20
CA ALA A 332 -7.29 -17.93 2.47
C ALA A 332 -6.51 -16.61 2.31
N THR A 333 -6.04 -16.32 1.10
CA THR A 333 -5.22 -15.14 0.83
C THR A 333 -6.05 -13.89 0.60
N ARG A 334 -5.52 -12.73 1.01
CA ARG A 334 -6.15 -11.42 0.76
C ARG A 334 -6.00 -10.97 -0.70
N TYR A 335 -5.14 -11.62 -1.48
CA TYR A 335 -4.79 -11.22 -2.83
C TYR A 335 -5.55 -12.01 -3.92
N LYS A 336 -6.50 -12.87 -3.55
CA LYS A 336 -7.30 -13.69 -4.48
C LYS A 336 -8.00 -12.90 -5.58
N LYS A 337 -8.60 -11.74 -5.27
CA LYS A 337 -9.26 -10.87 -6.27
C LYS A 337 -8.28 -10.35 -7.31
N ARG A 338 -7.09 -9.94 -6.86
CA ARG A 338 -5.98 -9.48 -7.70
C ARG A 338 -5.51 -10.61 -8.62
N LEU A 339 -5.33 -11.82 -8.08
CA LEU A 339 -4.95 -12.99 -8.87
C LEU A 339 -5.99 -13.35 -9.94
N MET A 340 -7.29 -13.37 -9.60
CA MET A 340 -8.36 -13.63 -10.58
C MET A 340 -8.37 -12.58 -11.70
N HIS A 341 -8.18 -11.31 -11.37
CA HIS A 341 -8.08 -10.23 -12.36
C HIS A 341 -6.86 -10.39 -13.27
N LEU A 342 -5.68 -10.68 -12.71
CA LEU A 342 -4.46 -10.91 -13.47
C LEU A 342 -4.59 -12.13 -14.39
N ALA A 343 -5.20 -13.21 -13.90
CA ALA A 343 -5.45 -14.40 -14.68
C ALA A 343 -6.38 -14.11 -15.88
N ASP A 344 -7.41 -13.29 -15.71
CA ASP A 344 -8.27 -12.87 -16.82
C ASP A 344 -7.48 -12.12 -17.91
N ILE A 345 -6.53 -11.26 -17.50
CA ILE A 345 -5.64 -10.55 -18.42
C ILE A 345 -4.70 -11.54 -19.13
N PHE A 346 -4.04 -12.44 -18.41
CA PHE A 346 -3.12 -13.43 -19.02
C PHE A 346 -3.82 -14.36 -20.01
N LEU A 347 -5.04 -14.80 -19.67
CA LEU A 347 -5.85 -15.69 -20.49
C LEU A 347 -6.67 -14.96 -21.56
N SER A 348 -6.52 -13.63 -21.68
CA SER A 348 -7.07 -12.87 -22.81
C SER A 348 -6.18 -12.88 -24.06
N SER A 349 -4.97 -13.44 -23.96
CA SER A 349 -4.03 -13.56 -25.07
C SER A 349 -4.61 -14.43 -26.21
N THR A 350 -4.45 -13.98 -27.45
CA THR A 350 -4.99 -14.64 -28.65
C THR A 350 -4.22 -15.90 -29.07
N HIS A 351 -2.97 -16.06 -28.60
CA HIS A 351 -2.06 -17.13 -29.04
C HIS A 351 -2.04 -18.35 -28.11
N LEU A 352 -3.07 -18.53 -27.29
CA LEU A 352 -3.14 -19.63 -26.33
C LEU A 352 -3.66 -20.91 -26.98
N PRO A 353 -3.01 -22.07 -26.73
CA PRO A 353 -3.54 -23.35 -27.17
C PRO A 353 -4.83 -23.69 -26.41
N GLU A 354 -5.82 -24.23 -27.12
CA GLU A 354 -7.13 -24.55 -26.54
C GLU A 354 -7.04 -25.52 -25.35
N SER A 355 -6.10 -26.47 -25.40
CA SER A 355 -5.87 -27.44 -24.33
C SER A 355 -5.48 -26.79 -23.00
N LEU A 356 -4.68 -25.73 -23.07
CA LEU A 356 -4.25 -24.96 -21.89
C LEU A 356 -5.44 -24.23 -21.29
N VAL A 357 -6.23 -23.53 -22.12
CA VAL A 357 -7.39 -22.77 -21.64
C VAL A 357 -8.46 -23.72 -21.08
N ALA A 358 -8.66 -24.89 -21.68
CA ALA A 358 -9.53 -25.94 -21.16
C ALA A 358 -9.12 -26.39 -19.76
N ALA A 359 -7.81 -26.56 -19.51
CA ALA A 359 -7.30 -26.94 -18.20
C ALA A 359 -7.57 -25.88 -17.14
N PHE A 360 -7.38 -24.59 -17.47
CA PHE A 360 -7.78 -23.49 -16.60
C PHE A 360 -9.28 -23.50 -16.32
N ALA A 361 -10.12 -23.58 -17.36
CA ALA A 361 -11.58 -23.60 -17.19
C ALA A 361 -12.04 -24.74 -16.27
N LYS A 362 -11.48 -25.95 -16.45
CA LYS A 362 -11.80 -27.12 -15.62
C LYS A 362 -11.29 -26.98 -14.18
N ARG A 363 -10.06 -26.51 -13.97
CA ARG A 363 -9.49 -26.25 -12.64
C ARG A 363 -10.31 -25.22 -11.87
N LEU A 364 -10.62 -24.08 -12.49
CA LEU A 364 -11.44 -23.02 -11.92
C LEU A 364 -12.85 -23.53 -11.55
N SER A 365 -13.45 -24.36 -12.40
CA SER A 365 -14.76 -24.96 -12.16
C SER A 365 -14.76 -25.91 -10.96
N ARG A 366 -13.71 -26.71 -10.79
CA ARG A 366 -13.55 -27.56 -9.58
C ARG A 366 -13.33 -26.73 -8.32
N LEU A 367 -12.48 -25.71 -8.39
CA LEU A 367 -12.24 -24.81 -7.25
C LEU A 367 -13.52 -24.06 -6.83
N ALA A 368 -14.36 -23.71 -7.79
CA ALA A 368 -15.64 -23.03 -7.54
C ALA A 368 -16.62 -23.84 -6.65
N LEU A 369 -16.45 -25.17 -6.57
CA LEU A 369 -17.24 -26.04 -5.67
C LEU A 369 -16.86 -25.91 -4.19
N VAL A 370 -15.59 -25.59 -3.92
CA VAL A 370 -15.04 -25.47 -2.54
C VAL A 370 -15.04 -24.01 -2.08
N ALA A 371 -15.05 -23.08 -3.03
CA ALA A 371 -14.94 -21.64 -2.78
C ALA A 371 -16.13 -21.07 -1.99
N SER A 372 -15.90 -19.91 -1.37
CA SER A 372 -16.98 -19.12 -0.77
C SER A 372 -17.93 -18.57 -1.87
N PRO A 373 -19.20 -18.25 -1.57
CA PRO A 373 -20.16 -17.78 -2.58
C PRO A 373 -19.70 -16.54 -3.36
N GLU A 374 -18.93 -15.65 -2.72
CA GLU A 374 -18.34 -14.48 -3.37
C GLU A 374 -17.27 -14.89 -4.39
N ASP A 375 -16.36 -15.78 -3.99
CA ASP A 375 -15.28 -16.27 -4.83
C ASP A 375 -15.80 -17.15 -5.98
N THR A 376 -16.81 -17.98 -5.72
CA THR A 376 -17.50 -18.81 -6.73
C THR A 376 -18.05 -17.95 -7.87
N LYS A 377 -18.64 -16.77 -7.56
CA LYS A 377 -19.12 -15.83 -8.59
C LYS A 377 -17.98 -15.35 -9.48
N GLY A 378 -16.87 -14.91 -8.88
CA GLY A 378 -15.68 -14.45 -9.61
C GLY A 378 -15.06 -15.55 -10.49
N LEU A 379 -14.96 -16.77 -9.98
CA LEU A 379 -14.45 -17.92 -10.72
C LEU A 379 -15.36 -18.31 -11.89
N LEU A 380 -16.68 -18.37 -11.66
CA LEU A 380 -17.65 -18.68 -12.73
C LEU A 380 -17.67 -17.62 -13.82
N GLN A 381 -17.49 -16.35 -13.45
CA GLN A 381 -17.37 -15.26 -14.42
C GLN A 381 -16.10 -15.40 -15.27
N LEU A 382 -14.96 -15.75 -14.65
CA LEU A 382 -13.73 -16.03 -15.38
C LEU A 382 -13.93 -17.21 -16.34
N VAL A 383 -14.54 -18.31 -15.88
CA VAL A 383 -14.87 -19.47 -16.74
C VAL A 383 -15.77 -19.06 -17.90
N ALA A 384 -16.81 -18.26 -17.68
CA ALA A 384 -17.68 -17.75 -18.73
C ALA A 384 -16.89 -16.92 -19.77
N ASN A 385 -16.00 -16.04 -19.31
CA ASN A 385 -15.15 -15.24 -20.20
C ASN A 385 -14.24 -16.12 -21.06
N LEU A 386 -13.65 -17.19 -20.50
CA LEU A 386 -12.83 -18.14 -21.25
C LEU A 386 -13.64 -18.88 -22.32
N LEU A 387 -14.85 -19.32 -21.99
CA LEU A 387 -15.77 -20.01 -22.91
C LEU A 387 -16.22 -19.10 -24.06
N LEU A 388 -16.48 -17.82 -23.78
CA LEU A 388 -16.83 -16.82 -24.80
C LEU A 388 -15.67 -16.50 -25.74
N ARG A 389 -14.45 -16.40 -25.21
CA ARG A 389 -13.23 -16.11 -26.00
C ARG A 389 -12.81 -17.31 -26.85
N HIS A 390 -13.00 -18.53 -26.36
CA HIS A 390 -12.55 -19.76 -27.04
C HIS A 390 -13.74 -20.69 -27.34
N PRO A 391 -14.40 -20.53 -28.51
CA PRO A 391 -15.62 -21.26 -28.84
C PRO A 391 -15.40 -22.79 -28.92
N ALA A 392 -14.18 -23.25 -29.17
CA ALA A 392 -13.86 -24.68 -29.18
C ALA A 392 -14.03 -25.36 -27.81
N LEU A 393 -14.03 -24.60 -26.71
CA LEU A 393 -14.29 -25.10 -25.36
C LEU A 393 -15.76 -25.43 -25.12
N LYS A 394 -16.67 -25.02 -26.00
CA LYS A 394 -18.11 -25.36 -25.93
C LYS A 394 -18.35 -26.88 -25.88
N ARG A 395 -17.44 -27.67 -26.46
CA ARG A 395 -17.44 -29.14 -26.37
C ARG A 395 -17.47 -29.66 -24.93
N MET A 396 -16.95 -28.90 -23.97
CA MET A 396 -16.92 -29.28 -22.55
C MET A 396 -18.28 -29.05 -21.85
N ILE A 397 -19.20 -28.31 -22.47
CA ILE A 397 -20.57 -28.09 -22.00
C ILE A 397 -21.50 -29.08 -22.68
N CYS A 398 -21.44 -29.11 -24.01
CA CYS A 398 -22.24 -29.99 -24.86
C CYS A 398 -21.30 -30.68 -25.85
N CYS A 399 -21.02 -31.97 -25.61
CA CYS A 399 -20.32 -32.80 -26.58
C CYS A 399 -21.36 -33.66 -27.32
N GLU A 400 -21.57 -33.40 -28.61
CA GLU A 400 -22.51 -34.17 -29.44
C GLU A 400 -22.01 -35.61 -29.69
N ASP A 401 -20.70 -35.84 -29.61
CA ASP A 401 -20.02 -37.10 -29.95
C ASP A 401 -19.73 -38.02 -28.75
N THR A 402 -20.10 -37.64 -27.52
CA THR A 402 -19.85 -38.50 -26.34
C THR A 402 -20.90 -39.59 -26.18
N PRO A 403 -20.50 -40.86 -25.90
CA PRO A 403 -21.45 -41.89 -25.49
C PRO A 403 -22.20 -41.41 -24.24
N ALA A 404 -23.49 -41.75 -24.14
CA ALA A 404 -24.38 -41.30 -23.05
C ALA A 404 -23.86 -41.58 -21.62
N ILE A 405 -22.84 -42.45 -21.49
CA ILE A 405 -22.18 -42.82 -20.24
C ILE A 405 -20.66 -42.67 -20.46
N MET A 406 -20.07 -41.62 -19.89
CA MET A 406 -18.62 -41.57 -19.67
C MET A 406 -18.29 -42.41 -18.44
N SER A 407 -17.39 -43.38 -18.59
CA SER A 407 -17.02 -44.30 -17.50
C SER A 407 -16.17 -43.65 -16.43
N ASN A 408 -15.28 -42.71 -16.80
CA ASN A 408 -14.45 -41.91 -15.89
C ASN A 408 -14.10 -40.54 -16.51
N ASP A 409 -13.93 -39.52 -15.67
CA ASP A 409 -13.42 -38.20 -16.08
C ASP A 409 -11.90 -38.29 -16.34
N PRO A 410 -11.41 -37.98 -17.57
CA PRO A 410 -9.99 -38.06 -17.90
C PRO A 410 -9.13 -36.92 -17.31
N TYR A 411 -9.74 -35.88 -16.73
CA TYR A 411 -9.00 -34.74 -16.20
C TYR A 411 -8.29 -35.04 -14.86
N VAL A 412 -7.00 -34.71 -14.81
CA VAL A 412 -6.13 -34.87 -13.63
C VAL A 412 -5.93 -33.52 -12.96
N MET A 413 -6.34 -33.40 -11.68
CA MET A 413 -6.27 -32.12 -10.96
C MET A 413 -4.88 -31.84 -10.40
N GLU A 414 -4.15 -32.88 -10.00
CA GLU A 414 -2.84 -32.81 -9.35
C GLU A 414 -1.70 -32.43 -10.32
N GLU A 415 -1.97 -32.45 -11.62
CA GLU A 415 -0.97 -32.15 -12.64
C GLU A 415 -0.59 -30.66 -12.60
N SER A 416 0.70 -30.33 -12.58
CA SER A 416 1.19 -28.95 -12.57
C SER A 416 1.18 -28.29 -13.94
N SER A 417 1.21 -29.09 -15.01
CA SER A 417 1.22 -28.59 -16.39
C SER A 417 -0.19 -28.65 -17.01
N PRO A 418 -0.76 -27.52 -17.46
CA PRO A 418 -2.11 -27.47 -18.00
C PRO A 418 -2.26 -28.29 -19.29
N SER A 419 -1.18 -28.40 -20.08
CA SER A 419 -1.16 -29.19 -21.32
C SER A 419 -1.33 -30.70 -21.07
N ARG A 420 -0.89 -31.22 -19.91
CA ARG A 420 -0.98 -32.65 -19.56
C ARG A 420 -2.21 -33.01 -18.72
N ALA A 421 -2.98 -32.02 -18.26
CA ALA A 421 -4.17 -32.23 -17.44
C ALA A 421 -5.35 -32.90 -18.18
N ARG A 422 -5.27 -33.06 -19.51
CA ARG A 422 -6.28 -33.75 -20.36
C ARG A 422 -7.71 -33.17 -20.26
N ALA A 423 -7.82 -31.88 -19.99
CA ALA A 423 -9.11 -31.21 -19.77
C ALA A 423 -10.07 -31.21 -20.97
N LEU A 424 -9.56 -31.17 -22.21
CA LEU A 424 -10.41 -31.18 -23.41
C LEU A 424 -11.27 -32.46 -23.56
N GLY A 425 -10.83 -33.57 -22.98
CA GLY A 425 -11.59 -34.82 -22.96
C GLY A 425 -12.63 -34.89 -21.83
N SER A 426 -12.70 -33.87 -20.97
CA SER A 426 -13.61 -33.78 -19.83
C SER A 426 -14.75 -32.80 -20.12
N SER A 427 -15.81 -32.91 -19.32
CA SER A 427 -16.94 -31.96 -19.30
C SER A 427 -16.94 -31.09 -18.03
N LEU A 428 -17.71 -29.99 -18.03
CA LEU A 428 -17.85 -29.03 -16.93
C LEU A 428 -19.06 -29.35 -16.02
N TRP A 429 -19.12 -30.54 -15.44
CA TRP A 429 -20.22 -30.95 -14.54
C TRP A 429 -20.32 -30.07 -13.29
N GLU A 430 -19.20 -29.50 -12.85
CA GLU A 430 -19.10 -28.66 -11.67
C GLU A 430 -19.95 -27.38 -11.83
N VAL A 431 -19.91 -26.75 -13.01
CA VAL A 431 -20.72 -25.58 -13.34
C VAL A 431 -22.22 -25.94 -13.34
N ARG A 432 -22.56 -27.12 -13.87
CA ARG A 432 -23.95 -27.61 -13.87
C ARG A 432 -24.48 -27.89 -12.46
N ALA A 433 -23.63 -28.38 -11.56
CA ALA A 433 -23.97 -28.58 -10.16
C ALA A 433 -24.19 -27.24 -9.44
N LEU A 434 -23.33 -26.23 -9.69
CA LEU A 434 -23.44 -24.88 -9.12
C LEU A 434 -24.69 -24.11 -9.60
N ALA A 435 -25.33 -24.53 -10.70
CA ALA A 435 -26.63 -23.98 -11.10
C ALA A 435 -27.77 -24.30 -10.10
N ARG A 436 -27.54 -25.22 -9.15
CA ARG A 436 -28.47 -25.56 -8.05
C ARG A 436 -27.89 -25.18 -6.68
N HIS A 437 -27.14 -24.08 -6.62
CA HIS A 437 -26.59 -23.56 -5.38
C HIS A 437 -27.68 -22.87 -4.53
N TRP A 438 -27.45 -22.74 -3.22
CA TRP A 438 -28.40 -22.11 -2.31
C TRP A 438 -28.49 -20.58 -2.53
N GLU A 439 -27.38 -19.97 -2.93
CA GLU A 439 -27.27 -18.54 -3.23
C GLU A 439 -27.74 -18.23 -4.67
N PRO A 440 -28.81 -17.45 -4.88
CA PRO A 440 -29.39 -17.19 -6.21
C PRO A 440 -28.41 -16.54 -7.19
N ALA A 441 -27.54 -15.66 -6.71
CA ALA A 441 -26.56 -14.99 -7.55
C ALA A 441 -25.47 -15.95 -8.08
N VAL A 442 -25.13 -17.01 -7.34
CA VAL A 442 -24.25 -18.08 -7.84
C VAL A 442 -24.96 -18.87 -8.94
N CYS A 443 -26.24 -19.20 -8.75
CA CYS A 443 -27.04 -19.88 -9.76
C CYS A 443 -27.12 -19.08 -11.06
N ALA A 444 -27.32 -17.76 -10.96
CA ALA A 444 -27.32 -16.87 -12.11
C ALA A 444 -25.96 -16.84 -12.83
N ALA A 445 -24.85 -16.75 -12.09
CA ALA A 445 -23.51 -16.80 -12.66
C ALA A 445 -23.21 -18.14 -13.36
N ALA A 446 -23.63 -19.27 -12.76
CA ALA A 446 -23.49 -20.59 -13.36
C ALA A 446 -24.36 -20.74 -14.62
N ALA A 447 -25.60 -20.24 -14.59
CA ALA A 447 -26.47 -20.23 -15.76
C ALA A 447 -25.87 -19.39 -16.90
N HIS A 448 -25.27 -18.23 -16.58
CA HIS A 448 -24.57 -17.41 -17.56
C HIS A 448 -23.35 -18.13 -18.16
N ALA A 449 -22.55 -18.82 -17.34
CA ALA A 449 -21.43 -19.61 -17.82
C ALA A 449 -21.85 -20.75 -18.75
N LEU A 450 -23.00 -21.40 -18.49
CA LEU A 450 -23.57 -22.41 -19.38
C LEU A 450 -24.14 -21.78 -20.68
N ALA A 451 -24.79 -20.62 -20.55
CA ALA A 451 -25.34 -19.86 -21.68
C ALA A 451 -24.24 -19.23 -22.57
N ALA A 452 -23.00 -19.11 -22.10
CA ALA A 452 -21.85 -18.73 -22.93
C ALA A 452 -21.61 -19.69 -24.11
N ALA A 453 -22.22 -20.88 -24.10
CA ALA A 453 -22.30 -21.77 -25.26
C ALA A 453 -23.10 -21.15 -26.43
N ASP A 454 -24.04 -20.25 -26.16
CA ASP A 454 -24.87 -19.59 -27.13
C ASP A 454 -24.22 -18.27 -27.61
N ALA A 455 -24.21 -18.04 -28.92
CA ALA A 455 -23.40 -17.00 -29.58
C ALA A 455 -23.77 -15.53 -29.27
N SER A 456 -24.75 -15.27 -28.40
CA SER A 456 -25.28 -13.93 -28.10
C SER A 456 -24.83 -13.32 -26.77
N ALA A 457 -24.08 -14.06 -25.95
CA ALA A 457 -23.67 -13.58 -24.63
C ALA A 457 -22.40 -12.70 -24.69
N ALA A 458 -22.43 -11.56 -23.99
CA ALA A 458 -21.29 -10.66 -23.83
C ALA A 458 -20.55 -10.96 -22.52
N PRO A 459 -19.23 -10.67 -22.42
CA PRO A 459 -18.52 -10.76 -21.15
C PRO A 459 -19.10 -9.73 -20.16
N VAL A 460 -19.58 -10.21 -19.01
CA VAL A 460 -20.18 -9.36 -17.96
C VAL A 460 -19.27 -9.36 -16.74
N TRP A 461 -19.01 -8.17 -16.20
CA TRP A 461 -18.44 -8.02 -14.86
C TRP A 461 -19.58 -7.92 -13.84
N LEU A 462 -19.75 -8.96 -13.02
CA LEU A 462 -20.74 -8.92 -11.96
C LEU A 462 -20.23 -7.97 -10.87
N PRO A 463 -21.06 -7.03 -10.37
CA PRO A 463 -20.67 -6.15 -9.28
C PRO A 463 -20.24 -6.95 -8.05
N ASP A 464 -19.22 -6.43 -7.35
CA ASP A 464 -18.66 -6.96 -6.10
C ASP A 464 -19.68 -6.94 -4.91
N ASP A 465 -20.90 -6.45 -5.14
CA ASP A 465 -21.90 -6.09 -4.13
C ASP A 465 -22.77 -7.25 -3.63
N ALA A 466 -22.29 -8.48 -3.68
CA ALA A 466 -23.01 -9.59 -3.04
C ALA A 466 -22.58 -9.79 -1.59
N SER A 467 -22.73 -8.75 -0.78
CA SER A 467 -22.55 -8.82 0.67
C SER A 467 -23.89 -9.02 1.37
N PHE A 468 -23.85 -9.58 2.58
CA PHE A 468 -24.98 -9.57 3.52
C PHE A 468 -25.56 -8.15 3.68
N ASP A 469 -24.70 -7.12 3.64
CA ASP A 469 -25.13 -5.72 3.71
C ASP A 469 -25.96 -5.28 2.50
N ALA A 470 -25.72 -5.85 1.32
CA ALA A 470 -26.55 -5.61 0.15
C ALA A 470 -27.94 -6.24 0.31
N GLU A 471 -28.03 -7.45 0.89
CA GLU A 471 -29.32 -8.07 1.24
C GLU A 471 -30.08 -7.25 2.28
N LEU A 472 -29.39 -6.72 3.32
CA LEU A 472 -30.01 -5.84 4.33
C LEU A 472 -30.63 -4.57 3.74
N LYS A 473 -30.07 -4.06 2.64
CA LYS A 473 -30.57 -2.86 1.96
C LYS A 473 -31.77 -3.16 1.05
N LYS A 474 -32.04 -4.43 0.71
CA LYS A 474 -33.18 -4.77 -0.14
C LYS A 474 -34.49 -4.54 0.61
N ARG A 475 -35.39 -3.80 -0.02
CA ARG A 475 -36.76 -3.61 0.48
C ARG A 475 -37.65 -4.70 -0.09
N PHE A 476 -38.14 -5.58 0.77
CA PHE A 476 -39.11 -6.61 0.40
C PHE A 476 -40.51 -5.99 0.35
N LYS A 477 -41.23 -6.19 -0.76
CA LYS A 477 -42.65 -5.80 -0.88
C LYS A 477 -43.60 -6.84 -0.30
N THR A 478 -43.17 -8.09 -0.26
CA THR A 478 -43.94 -9.25 0.18
C THR A 478 -43.05 -10.12 1.06
N ILE A 479 -43.56 -10.48 2.24
CA ILE A 479 -42.91 -11.42 3.15
C ILE A 479 -43.63 -12.75 2.95
N GLU A 480 -42.95 -13.72 2.33
CA GLU A 480 -43.48 -15.06 2.17
C GLU A 480 -43.24 -15.86 3.46
N LEU A 481 -44.30 -16.48 3.99
CA LEU A 481 -44.24 -17.28 5.20
C LEU A 481 -44.43 -18.76 4.85
N ASN A 482 -43.78 -19.64 5.61
CA ASN A 482 -44.03 -21.07 5.49
C ASN A 482 -45.47 -21.39 5.93
N PHE A 483 -46.22 -22.12 5.11
CA PHE A 483 -47.59 -22.55 5.41
C PHE A 483 -47.62 -23.57 6.57
N ILE A 484 -46.55 -24.34 6.73
CA ILE A 484 -46.41 -25.32 7.81
C ILE A 484 -46.09 -24.58 9.11
N ARG A 485 -47.06 -24.58 10.03
CA ARG A 485 -46.85 -24.00 11.36
C ARG A 485 -45.99 -24.93 12.21
N PRO A 486 -44.93 -24.44 12.88
CA PRO A 486 -44.19 -25.25 13.84
C PRO A 486 -45.10 -25.57 15.02
N GLN A 487 -45.32 -26.86 15.30
CA GLN A 487 -46.17 -27.33 16.39
C GLN A 487 -45.42 -27.40 17.74
N SER A 488 -44.09 -27.36 17.70
CA SER A 488 -43.21 -27.36 18.87
C SER A 488 -41.91 -26.61 18.56
N MET A 489 -41.11 -26.31 19.58
CA MET A 489 -39.71 -25.86 19.37
C MET A 489 -38.82 -26.96 18.80
N ALA A 490 -39.27 -28.22 18.83
CA ALA A 490 -38.60 -29.31 18.15
C ALA A 490 -38.84 -29.23 16.63
N LEU A 491 -37.83 -29.69 15.89
CA LEU A 491 -37.84 -29.76 14.45
C LEU A 491 -39.05 -30.59 13.95
N PRO A 492 -39.72 -30.20 12.85
CA PRO A 492 -40.85 -30.94 12.30
C PRO A 492 -40.54 -32.44 12.12
N ALA A 493 -41.57 -33.28 12.30
CA ALA A 493 -41.45 -34.73 12.15
C ALA A 493 -40.90 -35.10 10.76
N GLY A 494 -39.77 -35.81 10.72
CA GLY A 494 -39.06 -36.18 9.48
C GLY A 494 -37.78 -35.40 9.21
N GLU A 495 -37.41 -34.44 10.06
CA GLU A 495 -36.12 -33.76 9.92
C GLU A 495 -34.93 -34.66 10.25
N ARG A 496 -33.95 -34.67 9.36
CA ARG A 496 -32.74 -35.50 9.42
C ARG A 496 -31.82 -35.18 10.61
N LEU A 497 -32.08 -34.09 11.34
CA LEU A 497 -31.30 -33.64 12.50
C LEU A 497 -31.81 -34.23 13.82
N LEU A 498 -33.08 -34.64 13.89
CA LEU A 498 -33.68 -35.30 15.06
C LEU A 498 -32.88 -36.50 15.61
N PRO A 499 -32.30 -37.41 14.79
CA PRO A 499 -31.50 -38.52 15.30
C PRO A 499 -30.14 -38.12 15.89
N TYR A 500 -29.67 -36.88 15.67
CA TYR A 500 -28.36 -36.40 16.12
C TYR A 500 -28.45 -35.37 17.25
N TRP A 501 -29.65 -34.87 17.55
CA TRP A 501 -29.89 -33.82 18.53
C TRP A 501 -31.03 -34.24 19.46
N GLU A 502 -30.68 -34.54 20.71
CA GLU A 502 -31.68 -34.67 21.77
C GLU A 502 -32.08 -33.26 22.22
N LEU A 503 -33.14 -32.73 21.61
CA LEU A 503 -33.80 -31.53 22.09
C LEU A 503 -34.64 -31.94 23.31
N MET A 504 -34.15 -31.70 24.53
CA MET A 504 -34.97 -31.84 25.73
C MET A 504 -36.16 -30.88 25.60
N ALA A 505 -37.36 -31.44 25.52
CA ALA A 505 -38.62 -30.72 25.40
C ALA A 505 -38.96 -29.92 26.67
#